data_AF-G6XME0-F1
#
_entry.id   AF-G6XME0-F1
#
_cell.length_a   1.000
_cell.length_b   1.000
_cell.length_c   1.000
_cell.angle_alpha   90.00
_cell.angle_beta   90.00
_cell.angle_gamma   90.00
#
_symmetry.space_group_name_H-M   'P 1'
#
loop_
_entity.id
_entity.type
_entity.pdbx_description
1 polymer ?
#
loop_
_entity_poly.entity_id
_entity_poly.type
_entity_poly.pdbx_seq_one_letter_code
_entity_poly.pdbx_strand_id
1 'polypeptide(L)'
;MIRLVLLDIEGTTLPISFVRDVMFPYAARALPTLLEDHTDSQVVAARADIAVEYPGVDPLKVCQDWMAKDIKAAPLKTLQGMTWREGFEDGTLRAALYPDVAPTLQDWARGG
;
A
#
# COMPACT_ATOMS: atom_id res chain seq x y z
N MET A 1 -20.46 -8.24 -27.72
CA MET A 1 -20.96 -7.39 -26.61
C MET A 1 -20.01 -7.57 -25.45
N ILE A 2 -19.32 -6.50 -25.03
CA ILE A 2 -18.46 -6.51 -23.84
C ILE A 2 -19.36 -6.28 -22.62
N ARG A 3 -19.14 -7.03 -21.54
CA ARG A 3 -19.94 -6.95 -20.30
C ARG A 3 -19.11 -6.63 -19.06
N LEU A 4 -17.79 -6.68 -19.20
CA LEU A 4 -16.83 -6.50 -18.13
C LEU A 4 -15.61 -5.77 -18.72
N VAL A 5 -15.09 -4.83 -17.95
CA VAL A 5 -13.82 -4.18 -18.23
C VAL A 5 -12.88 -4.51 -17.07
N LEU A 6 -11.74 -5.13 -17.38
CA LEU A 6 -10.68 -5.39 -16.41
C LEU A 6 -9.62 -4.31 -16.58
N LEU A 7 -9.24 -3.67 -15.47
CA LEU A 7 -8.28 -2.58 -15.46
C LEU A 7 -7.12 -2.92 -14.56
N ASP A 8 -5.94 -2.65 -15.07
CA ASP A 8 -4.74 -2.53 -14.26
C ASP A 8 -4.68 -1.13 -13.62
N ILE A 9 -3.80 -0.95 -12.63
CA ILE A 9 -3.65 0.31 -11.89
C ILE A 9 -2.43 1.08 -12.40
N GLU A 10 -1.25 0.53 -12.19
CA GLU A 10 0.03 1.22 -12.40
C GLU A 10 0.35 1.38 -13.88
N GLY A 11 0.47 2.61 -14.35
CA GLY A 11 0.68 2.90 -15.77
C GLY A 11 -0.59 2.80 -16.62
N THR A 12 -1.71 2.39 -16.02
CA THR A 12 -3.01 2.26 -16.71
C THR A 12 -4.00 3.31 -16.24
N THR A 13 -4.28 3.41 -14.93
CA THR A 13 -5.21 4.41 -14.37
C THR A 13 -4.51 5.58 -13.69
N LEU A 14 -3.25 5.37 -13.31
CA LEU A 14 -2.39 6.39 -12.70
C LEU A 14 -0.92 6.18 -13.11
N PRO A 15 -0.05 7.19 -12.95
CA PRO A 15 1.37 7.05 -13.25
C PRO A 15 2.04 5.97 -12.38
N ILE A 16 2.90 5.13 -12.97
CA ILE A 16 3.75 4.17 -12.22
C ILE A 16 4.56 4.90 -11.13
N SER A 17 4.99 6.14 -11.43
CA SER A 17 5.71 7.00 -10.48
C SER A 17 4.91 7.32 -9.22
N PHE A 18 3.56 7.31 -9.25
CA PHE A 18 2.79 7.55 -8.04
C PHE A 18 3.01 6.41 -7.02
N VAL A 19 2.99 5.15 -7.46
CA VAL A 19 3.27 4.04 -6.53
C VAL A 19 4.73 4.05 -6.10
N ARG A 20 5.66 4.17 -7.05
CA ARG A 20 7.10 4.10 -6.80
C ARG A 20 7.63 5.28 -5.97
N ASP A 21 7.27 6.51 -6.35
CA ASP A 21 7.88 7.74 -5.83
C ASP A 21 7.05 8.41 -4.72
N VAL A 22 5.78 8.00 -4.55
CA VAL A 22 4.91 8.56 -3.52
C VAL A 22 4.50 7.51 -2.50
N MET A 23 3.86 6.41 -2.92
CA MET A 23 3.29 5.44 -1.98
C MET A 23 4.38 4.65 -1.22
N PHE A 24 5.41 4.12 -1.87
CA PHE A 24 6.47 3.41 -1.16
C PHE A 24 7.28 4.32 -0.20
N PRO A 25 7.71 5.53 -0.61
CA PRO A 25 8.39 6.44 0.31
C PRO A 25 7.50 6.90 1.47
N TYR A 26 6.18 7.08 1.24
CA TYR A 26 5.25 7.37 2.32
C TYR A 26 5.20 6.23 3.33
N ALA A 27 4.98 4.99 2.88
CA ALA A 27 4.93 3.84 3.78
C ALA A 27 6.23 3.70 4.59
N ALA A 28 7.39 3.88 3.95
CA ALA A 28 8.69 3.83 4.65
C ALA A 28 8.79 4.84 5.81
N ARG A 29 8.20 6.04 5.66
CA ARG A 29 8.19 7.08 6.69
C ARG A 29 7.15 6.85 7.78
N ALA A 30 5.99 6.28 7.45
CA ALA A 30 4.89 6.04 8.38
C ALA A 30 5.08 4.76 9.21
N LEU A 31 5.79 3.77 8.66
CA LEU A 31 5.96 2.45 9.27
C LEU A 31 6.53 2.45 10.70
N PRO A 32 7.53 3.27 11.06
CA PRO A 32 8.04 3.32 12.43
C PRO A 32 6.95 3.62 13.46
N THR A 33 6.14 4.65 13.21
CA THR A 33 5.03 5.04 14.10
C THR A 33 3.95 3.98 14.16
N LEU A 34 3.59 3.38 13.01
CA LEU A 34 2.59 2.31 12.98
C LEU A 34 3.03 1.10 13.83
N LEU A 35 4.32 0.75 13.81
CA LEU A 35 4.85 -0.41 14.56
C LEU A 35 4.87 -0.20 16.08
N GLU A 36 4.76 1.04 16.55
CA GLU A 36 4.58 1.38 17.95
C GLU A 36 3.16 1.11 18.45
N ASP A 37 2.19 0.86 17.55
CA ASP A 37 0.84 0.47 17.95
C ASP A 37 0.83 -0.97 18.49
N HIS A 38 0.53 -1.09 19.78
CA HIS A 38 0.41 -2.35 20.50
C HIS A 38 -1.06 -2.81 20.67
N THR A 39 -2.00 -2.05 20.14
CA THR A 39 -3.44 -2.26 20.31
C THR A 39 -4.11 -2.74 19.03
N ASP A 40 -3.63 -2.33 17.86
CA ASP A 40 -4.16 -2.82 16.59
C ASP A 40 -3.78 -4.29 16.36
N SER A 41 -4.81 -5.12 16.16
CA SER A 41 -4.65 -6.57 15.99
C SER A 41 -3.82 -6.97 14.77
N GLN A 42 -3.85 -6.20 13.68
CA GLN A 42 -3.09 -6.48 12.47
C GLN A 42 -1.61 -6.12 12.68
N VAL A 43 -1.32 -5.01 13.36
CA VAL A 43 0.07 -4.63 13.73
C VAL A 43 0.67 -5.67 14.67
N VAL A 44 -0.07 -6.07 15.71
CA VAL A 44 0.38 -7.09 16.67
C VAL A 44 0.64 -8.42 15.97
N ALA A 45 -0.27 -8.86 15.09
CA ALA A 45 -0.10 -10.10 14.31
C ALA A 45 1.14 -10.01 13.39
N ALA A 46 1.29 -8.93 12.63
CA ALA A 46 2.44 -8.75 11.74
C ALA A 46 3.77 -8.76 12.49
N ARG A 47 3.84 -8.12 13.67
CA ARG A 47 5.03 -8.14 14.53
C ARG A 47 5.32 -9.54 15.07
N ALA A 48 4.29 -10.29 15.45
CA ALA A 48 4.44 -11.66 15.92
C ALA A 48 4.97 -12.56 14.79
N ASP A 49 4.41 -12.46 13.59
CA ASP A 49 4.87 -13.21 12.41
C ASP A 49 6.35 -12.91 12.09
N ILE A 50 6.73 -11.63 12.13
CA ILE A 50 8.13 -11.21 11.95
C ILE A 50 9.02 -11.80 13.04
N ALA A 51 8.59 -11.77 14.31
CA ALA A 51 9.38 -12.27 15.43
C ALA A 51 9.55 -13.81 15.40
N VAL A 52 8.61 -14.55 14.82
CA VAL A 52 8.74 -16.01 14.62
C VAL A 52 9.85 -16.33 13.61
N GLU A 53 9.93 -15.59 12.51
CA GLU A 53 10.92 -15.84 11.46
C GLU A 53 12.28 -15.19 11.76
N TYR A 54 12.29 -14.05 12.46
CA TYR A 54 13.47 -13.25 12.80
C TYR A 54 13.54 -12.98 14.31
N PRO A 55 13.78 -14.03 15.14
CA PRO A 55 13.74 -13.90 16.59
C PRO A 55 14.82 -12.93 17.12
N GLY A 56 14.40 -11.99 17.96
CA GLY A 56 15.28 -11.00 18.60
C GLY A 56 15.73 -9.85 17.71
N VAL A 57 15.26 -9.79 16.46
CA VAL A 57 15.51 -8.66 15.55
C VAL A 57 14.38 -7.65 15.65
N ASP A 58 14.70 -6.36 15.62
CA ASP A 58 13.70 -5.29 15.56
C ASP A 58 12.82 -5.45 14.30
N PRO A 59 11.48 -5.60 14.43
CA PRO A 59 10.59 -5.71 13.29
C PRO A 59 10.70 -4.57 12.27
N LEU A 60 10.99 -3.34 12.73
CA LEU A 60 11.20 -2.22 11.82
C LEU A 60 12.42 -2.46 10.92
N LYS A 61 13.50 -2.99 11.48
CA LYS A 61 14.73 -3.29 10.72
C LYS A 61 14.49 -4.39 9.69
N VAL A 62 13.73 -5.43 10.04
CA VAL A 62 13.33 -6.49 9.10
C VAL A 62 12.51 -5.91 7.95
N CYS A 63 11.51 -5.07 8.24
CA CYS A 63 10.71 -4.41 7.22
C CYS A 63 11.53 -3.52 6.29
N GLN A 64 12.45 -2.72 6.84
CA GLN A 64 13.34 -1.86 6.04
C GLN A 64 14.23 -2.69 5.12
N ASP A 65 14.78 -3.80 5.62
CA ASP A 65 15.63 -4.69 4.82
C ASP A 65 14.83 -5.39 3.72
N TRP A 66 13.58 -5.79 4.00
CA TRP A 66 12.67 -6.31 2.98
C TRP A 66 12.36 -5.27 1.90
N MET A 67 12.07 -4.02 2.27
CA MET A 67 11.82 -2.94 1.31
C MET A 67 13.06 -2.67 0.43
N ALA A 68 14.25 -2.64 1.02
CA ALA A 68 15.51 -2.41 0.30
C ALA A 68 15.83 -3.52 -0.70
N LYS A 69 15.42 -4.76 -0.40
CA LYS A 69 15.64 -5.95 -1.23
C LYS A 69 14.46 -6.30 -2.15
N ASP A 70 13.45 -5.45 -2.20
CA ASP A 70 12.18 -5.69 -2.92
C ASP A 70 11.47 -7.01 -2.53
N ILE A 71 11.61 -7.43 -1.26
CA ILE A 71 11.00 -8.65 -0.74
C ILE A 71 9.52 -8.38 -0.43
N LYS A 72 8.64 -9.13 -1.08
CA LYS A 72 7.17 -8.99 -0.96
C LYS A 72 6.58 -9.83 0.19
N ALA A 73 7.14 -9.69 1.39
CA ALA A 73 6.69 -10.41 2.58
C ALA A 73 5.23 -10.07 2.94
N ALA A 74 4.44 -11.07 3.34
CA ALA A 74 3.05 -10.90 3.74
C ALA A 74 2.85 -9.87 4.89
N PRO A 75 3.58 -9.96 6.03
CA PRO A 75 3.42 -8.97 7.11
C PRO A 75 3.79 -7.54 6.66
N LEU A 76 4.82 -7.39 5.82
CA LEU A 76 5.18 -6.07 5.25
C LEU A 76 4.04 -5.51 4.41
N LYS A 77 3.44 -6.31 3.52
CA LYS A 77 2.31 -5.88 2.68
C LYS A 77 1.11 -5.44 3.52
N THR A 78 0.80 -6.16 4.60
CA THR A 78 -0.25 -5.78 5.55
C THR A 78 0.04 -4.40 6.14
N LEU A 79 1.23 -4.21 6.71
CA LEU A 79 1.62 -2.95 7.32
C LEU A 79 1.64 -1.79 6.31
N GLN A 80 2.17 -2.00 5.11
CA GLN A 80 2.13 -1.01 4.02
C GLN A 80 0.69 -0.62 3.67
N GLY A 81 -0.21 -1.60 3.55
CA GLY A 81 -1.63 -1.36 3.29
C GLY A 81 -2.30 -0.50 4.37
N MET A 82 -1.95 -0.74 5.64
CA MET A 82 -2.44 0.08 6.76
C MET A 82 -1.93 1.51 6.69
N THR A 83 -0.63 1.72 6.47
CA THR A 83 -0.08 3.07 6.32
C THR A 83 -0.76 3.82 5.16
N TRP A 84 -0.95 3.16 4.01
CA TRP A 84 -1.59 3.79 2.86
C TRP A 84 -3.05 4.15 3.14
N ARG A 85 -3.79 3.29 3.84
CA ARG A 85 -5.17 3.57 4.23
C ARG A 85 -5.23 4.87 5.03
N GLU A 86 -4.44 4.98 6.10
CA GLU A 86 -4.39 6.17 6.94
C GLU A 86 -4.05 7.42 6.11
N GLY A 87 -3.02 7.34 5.27
CA GLY A 87 -2.65 8.46 4.40
C GLY A 87 -3.71 8.87 3.39
N PHE A 88 -4.52 7.93 2.87
CA PHE A 88 -5.64 8.27 1.98
C PHE A 88 -6.82 8.85 2.76
N GLU A 89 -7.09 8.35 3.97
CA GLU A 89 -8.18 8.81 4.85
C GLU A 89 -7.92 10.22 5.39
N ASP A 90 -6.69 10.53 5.80
CA ASP A 90 -6.30 11.86 6.28
C ASP A 90 -6.00 12.86 5.14
N GLY A 91 -5.89 12.36 3.90
CA GLY A 91 -5.68 13.14 2.70
C GLY A 91 -4.23 13.54 2.43
N THR A 92 -3.26 13.03 3.18
CA THR A 92 -1.81 13.16 2.93
C THR A 92 -1.39 12.45 1.64
N LEU A 93 -2.00 11.30 1.36
CA LEU A 93 -1.94 10.62 0.06
C LEU A 93 -3.17 10.99 -0.77
N ARG A 94 -2.91 11.39 -2.02
CA ARG A 94 -3.95 11.63 -3.02
C ARG A 94 -3.49 11.08 -4.35
N ALA A 95 -4.22 10.11 -4.88
CA ALA A 95 -3.92 9.54 -6.19
C ALA A 95 -4.36 10.52 -7.29
N ALA A 96 -3.42 10.89 -8.15
CA ALA A 96 -3.71 11.61 -9.38
C ALA A 96 -3.95 10.60 -10.49
N LEU A 97 -5.22 10.32 -10.79
CA LEU A 97 -5.60 9.53 -11.96
C LEU A 97 -5.26 10.31 -13.24
N TYR A 98 -5.07 9.60 -14.36
CA TYR A 98 -5.02 10.29 -15.65
C TYR A 98 -6.35 11.02 -15.93
N PRO A 99 -6.34 12.17 -16.62
CA PRO A 99 -7.53 13.01 -16.76
C PRO A 99 -8.73 12.32 -17.42
N ASP A 100 -8.48 11.32 -18.26
CA ASP A 100 -9.47 10.56 -19.00
C ASP A 100 -10.07 9.38 -18.21
N VAL A 101 -9.42 8.93 -17.14
CA VAL A 101 -9.82 7.71 -16.41
C VAL A 101 -11.18 7.89 -15.75
N ALA A 102 -11.31 8.88 -14.87
CA ALA A 102 -12.57 9.11 -14.15
C ALA A 102 -13.78 9.31 -15.08
N PRO A 103 -13.74 10.18 -16.11
CA PRO A 103 -14.88 10.33 -17.01
C PRO A 103 -15.18 9.04 -17.80
N THR A 104 -14.15 8.32 -18.24
CA THR A 104 -14.33 7.06 -18.99
C THR A 104 -14.99 5.98 -18.14
N LEU A 105 -14.59 5.82 -16.88
CA LEU A 105 -15.24 4.89 -15.95
C LEU A 105 -16.71 5.26 -15.71
N GLN A 106 -17.01 6.55 -15.61
CA GLN A 106 -18.38 7.05 -15.44
C GLN A 106 -19.24 6.82 -16.69
N ASP A 107 -18.67 6.92 -17.88
CA ASP A 107 -19.34 6.61 -19.15
C ASP A 107 -19.65 5.12 -19.25
N TRP A 108 -18.67 4.25 -18.95
CA TRP A 108 -18.86 2.80 -18.96
C TRP A 108 -19.91 2.37 -17.94
N ALA A 109 -19.84 2.87 -16.70
CA ALA A 109 -20.82 2.53 -15.67
C ALA A 109 -22.25 2.94 -16.06
N ARG A 110 -22.43 4.06 -16.79
CA ARG A 110 -23.73 4.47 -17.33
C ARG A 110 -24.19 3.60 -18.50
N GLY A 111 -23.27 2.98 -19.23
CA GLY A 111 -23.54 2.13 -20.38
C GLY A 111 -23.99 0.70 -20.05
N GLY A 112 -23.81 0.25 -18.81
CA GLY A 112 -24.06 -1.12 -18.37
C GLY A 112 -22.93 -2.09 -18.73
#